data_AF-A0ABD6CLD7-F1
#
_entry.id   AF-A0ABD6CLD7-F1
#
_cell.length_a   1.000
_cell.length_b   1.000
_cell.length_c   1.000
_cell.angle_alpha   90.00
_cell.angle_beta   90.00
_cell.angle_gamma   90.00
#
_symmetry.space_group_name_H-M   'P 1'
#
loop_
_entity.id
_entity.type
_entity.pdbx_description
1 polymer ?
#
loop_
_entity_poly.entity_id
_entity_poly.type
_entity_poly.pdbx_seq_one_letter_code
_entity_poly.pdbx_strand_id
1 'polypeptide(L)'
;MQTAFDVTDSTAESAPPVDGPLETGVSTTAIAGVTLVRVELRSTVDADLRVRVANELAGPVLPPRREGVPAAGWDADGFRGVVPASGRLGVGYACPVSASEERPTADSDPAREPSAAEDDPDAVSIDLLGPAHGTEAPPDAVATTIRSLGRAAPPVDAVPVGADAGSFGITAREATDPSIDAPDAPDALPAAIEEWLDAVESRVGRAERLTGASAAEATAVLVDSGGIDALAHLPESVAADESTLRAVRARVSELAERAAATDARPVVSSLSAAAQRERFDDATLSGGDRCAGFQSNGDRSVDFRSNGADR
;
A
#
# COMPACT_ATOMS: atom_id res chain seq x y z
N MET A 1 62.86 -34.99 -29.37
CA MET A 1 62.07 -34.68 -28.16
C MET A 1 61.29 -33.43 -28.44
N GLN A 2 59.99 -33.59 -28.71
CA GLN A 2 59.09 -32.55 -29.17
C GLN A 2 58.00 -32.43 -28.11
N THR A 3 57.80 -31.24 -27.55
CA THR A 3 56.61 -30.91 -26.76
C THR A 3 56.04 -29.61 -27.32
N ALA A 4 54.83 -29.74 -27.85
CA ALA A 4 53.97 -28.66 -28.31
C ALA A 4 53.20 -28.12 -27.10
N PHE A 5 53.12 -26.79 -26.99
CA PHE A 5 52.11 -26.13 -26.19
C PHE A 5 50.98 -25.73 -27.15
N ASP A 6 49.83 -26.37 -26.96
CA ASP A 6 48.59 -26.09 -27.66
C ASP A 6 47.95 -24.87 -26.97
N VAL A 7 47.88 -23.75 -27.70
CA VAL A 7 47.08 -22.58 -27.36
C VAL A 7 45.73 -22.80 -28.03
N THR A 8 44.74 -23.22 -27.24
CA THR A 8 43.35 -23.13 -27.66
C THR A 8 42.81 -21.77 -27.22
N ASP A 9 42.94 -20.82 -28.13
CA ASP A 9 42.02 -19.68 -28.25
C ASP A 9 40.64 -20.28 -28.59
N SER A 10 39.85 -20.56 -27.55
CA SER A 10 38.48 -21.02 -27.70
C SER A 10 37.58 -19.79 -27.61
N THR A 11 37.54 -19.03 -28.70
CA THR A 11 36.41 -18.15 -29.04
C THR A 11 35.17 -19.04 -29.14
N ALA A 12 34.54 -19.31 -28.00
CA ALA A 12 33.25 -19.96 -27.93
C ALA A 12 32.20 -18.89 -28.28
N GLU A 13 31.87 -18.88 -29.56
CA GLU A 13 30.65 -18.29 -30.11
C GLU A 13 29.48 -18.64 -29.18
N SER A 14 28.99 -17.62 -28.48
CA SER A 14 27.85 -17.72 -27.58
C SER A 14 26.65 -18.19 -28.41
N ALA A 15 26.27 -19.45 -28.26
CA ALA A 15 25.02 -19.95 -28.82
C ALA A 15 23.87 -19.04 -28.32
N PRO A 16 22.94 -18.60 -29.19
CA PRO A 16 21.82 -17.79 -28.73
C PRO A 16 21.01 -18.60 -27.72
N PRO A 17 20.58 -18.00 -26.60
CA PRO A 17 19.65 -18.67 -25.70
C PRO A 17 18.42 -19.05 -26.52
N VAL A 18 17.96 -20.29 -26.36
CA VAL A 18 16.69 -20.77 -26.91
C VAL A 18 15.62 -19.71 -26.65
N ASP A 19 15.00 -19.18 -27.71
CA ASP A 19 13.92 -18.17 -27.64
C ASP A 19 12.71 -18.76 -26.91
N GLY A 20 12.78 -18.79 -25.59
CA GLY A 20 11.66 -19.08 -24.72
C GLY A 20 10.65 -17.93 -24.77
N PRO A 21 9.41 -18.14 -24.31
CA PRO A 21 8.39 -17.08 -24.25
C PRO A 21 8.74 -15.95 -23.25
N LEU A 22 9.95 -15.97 -22.68
CA LEU A 22 10.42 -15.09 -21.63
C LEU A 22 11.88 -14.69 -21.86
N GLU A 23 12.16 -13.40 -21.95
CA GLU A 23 13.49 -12.80 -21.82
C GLU A 23 13.82 -12.62 -20.34
N THR A 24 15.01 -13.03 -19.92
CA THR A 24 15.45 -13.02 -18.51
C THR A 24 16.80 -12.32 -18.35
N GLY A 25 16.90 -11.38 -17.40
CA GLY A 25 18.16 -10.82 -16.93
C GLY A 25 18.33 -11.08 -15.44
N VAL A 26 19.51 -11.55 -15.02
CA VAL A 26 19.83 -11.82 -13.61
C VAL A 26 21.13 -11.12 -13.28
N SER A 27 21.14 -10.33 -12.21
CA SER A 27 22.36 -9.73 -11.68
C SER A 27 22.44 -9.89 -10.18
N THR A 28 23.66 -10.13 -9.69
CA THR A 28 23.94 -10.22 -8.26
C THR A 28 24.95 -9.16 -7.82
N THR A 29 24.86 -8.72 -6.57
CA THR A 29 25.83 -7.80 -5.97
C THR A 29 26.03 -8.13 -4.51
N ALA A 30 27.26 -8.46 -4.13
CA ALA A 30 27.63 -8.77 -2.74
C ALA A 30 27.91 -7.47 -1.95
N ILE A 31 27.21 -7.28 -0.84
CA ILE A 31 27.35 -6.11 0.05
C ILE A 31 27.23 -6.58 1.50
N ALA A 32 28.23 -6.28 2.33
CA ALA A 32 28.22 -6.51 3.78
C ALA A 32 27.78 -7.94 4.21
N GLY A 33 28.25 -8.98 3.50
CA GLY A 33 27.92 -10.37 3.80
C GLY A 33 26.54 -10.83 3.31
N VAL A 34 25.89 -10.03 2.46
CA VAL A 34 24.59 -10.32 1.84
C VAL A 34 24.72 -10.17 0.33
N THR A 35 24.18 -11.12 -0.42
CA THR A 35 24.04 -11.04 -1.87
C THR A 35 22.69 -10.44 -2.21
N LEU A 36 22.68 -9.28 -2.85
CA LEU A 36 21.48 -8.71 -3.46
C LEU A 36 21.29 -9.35 -4.82
N VAL A 37 20.11 -9.92 -5.06
CA VAL A 37 19.76 -10.57 -6.33
C VAL A 37 18.66 -9.76 -6.99
N ARG A 38 18.85 -9.43 -8.28
CA ARG A 38 17.87 -8.79 -9.13
C ARG A 38 17.59 -9.69 -10.33
N VAL A 39 16.30 -9.91 -10.59
CA VAL A 39 15.80 -10.64 -11.75
C VAL A 39 14.83 -9.74 -12.51
N GLU A 40 15.06 -9.59 -13.80
CA GLU A 40 14.19 -8.85 -14.71
C GLU A 40 13.61 -9.81 -15.73
N LEU A 41 12.28 -9.91 -15.76
CA LEU A 41 11.54 -10.82 -16.63
C LEU A 41 10.70 -10.01 -17.61
N ARG A 42 10.72 -10.41 -18.88
CA ARG A 42 9.91 -9.79 -19.93
C ARG A 42 9.27 -10.86 -20.80
N SER A 43 7.96 -10.76 -21.01
CA SER A 43 7.26 -11.63 -21.94
C SER A 43 7.64 -11.30 -23.38
N THR A 44 7.92 -12.31 -24.19
CA THR A 44 8.07 -12.20 -25.66
C THR A 44 6.78 -12.55 -26.40
N VAL A 45 5.76 -12.99 -25.66
CA VAL A 45 4.44 -13.39 -26.17
C VAL A 45 3.36 -12.43 -25.65
N ASP A 46 2.31 -12.24 -26.45
CA ASP A 46 1.15 -11.42 -26.09
C ASP A 46 0.17 -12.16 -25.16
N ALA A 47 0.70 -12.64 -24.04
CA ALA A 47 -0.06 -13.30 -22.98
C ALA A 47 0.61 -13.08 -21.63
N ASP A 48 -0.20 -12.94 -20.58
CA ASP A 48 0.30 -12.91 -19.21
C ASP A 48 0.87 -14.28 -18.83
N LEU A 49 2.09 -14.32 -18.31
CA LEU A 49 2.82 -15.55 -18.00
C LEU A 49 3.02 -15.70 -16.50
N ARG A 50 2.64 -16.85 -15.94
CA ARG A 50 2.93 -17.17 -14.54
C ARG A 50 4.34 -17.72 -14.43
N VAL A 51 5.09 -17.22 -13.46
CA VAL A 51 6.50 -17.59 -13.25
C VAL A 51 6.79 -17.90 -11.78
N ARG A 52 7.76 -18.79 -11.57
CA ARG A 52 8.41 -19.03 -10.27
C ARG A 52 9.89 -18.68 -10.41
N VAL A 53 10.39 -17.80 -9.55
CA VAL A 53 11.82 -17.43 -9.46
C VAL A 53 12.37 -17.98 -8.15
N ALA A 54 13.02 -19.15 -8.19
CA ALA A 54 13.57 -19.80 -7.01
C ALA A 54 15.04 -19.39 -6.79
N ASN A 55 15.42 -19.25 -5.53
CA ASN A 55 16.79 -18.92 -5.12
C ASN A 55 17.63 -20.20 -5.03
N GLU A 56 18.74 -20.25 -5.75
CA GLU A 56 19.69 -21.38 -5.72
C GLU A 56 20.91 -21.10 -4.82
N LEU A 57 21.01 -19.87 -4.29
CA LEU A 57 22.04 -19.52 -3.32
C LEU A 57 21.80 -20.25 -2.00
N ALA A 58 22.90 -20.63 -1.33
CA ALA A 58 22.85 -21.42 -0.09
C ALA A 58 22.20 -20.72 1.13
N GLY A 59 21.91 -19.41 1.03
CA GLY A 59 21.32 -18.61 2.11
C GLY A 59 19.79 -18.48 2.02
N PRO A 60 19.12 -18.07 3.11
CA PRO A 60 17.67 -17.82 3.12
C PRO A 60 17.29 -16.64 2.22
N VAL A 61 16.07 -16.68 1.66
CA VAL A 61 15.51 -15.54 0.92
C VAL A 61 14.99 -14.49 1.89
N LEU A 62 15.51 -13.27 1.76
CA LEU A 62 15.04 -12.09 2.48
C LEU A 62 14.25 -11.19 1.51
N PRO A 63 12.92 -11.35 1.45
CA PRO A 63 12.09 -10.57 0.53
C PRO A 63 11.95 -9.11 1.00
N PRO A 64 11.62 -8.18 0.07
CA PRO A 64 11.27 -6.82 0.44
C PRO A 64 10.03 -6.83 1.34
N ARG A 65 10.07 -6.02 2.40
CA ARG A 65 9.00 -5.93 3.41
C ARG A 65 8.34 -4.57 3.40
N ARG A 66 7.02 -4.55 3.63
CA ARG A 66 6.24 -3.34 3.95
C ARG A 66 5.59 -3.57 5.30
N GLU A 67 5.86 -2.69 6.27
CA GLU A 67 5.34 -2.83 7.64
C GLU A 67 5.71 -4.18 8.30
N GLY A 68 6.91 -4.70 7.98
CA GLY A 68 7.41 -5.99 8.48
C GLY A 68 6.86 -7.23 7.75
N VAL A 69 5.85 -7.08 6.89
CA VAL A 69 5.27 -8.19 6.11
C VAL A 69 5.98 -8.32 4.76
N PRO A 70 6.40 -9.53 4.34
CA PRO A 70 6.91 -9.77 2.99
C PRO A 70 5.93 -9.28 1.92
N ALA A 71 6.45 -8.68 0.85
CA ALA A 71 5.64 -8.33 -0.30
C ALA A 71 4.89 -9.55 -0.85
N ALA A 72 3.74 -9.31 -1.49
CA ALA A 72 2.95 -10.38 -2.07
C ALA A 72 3.74 -11.18 -3.12
N GLY A 73 3.52 -12.50 -3.17
CA GLY A 73 4.20 -13.40 -4.10
C GLY A 73 5.48 -14.04 -3.55
N TRP A 74 5.97 -13.65 -2.38
CA TRP A 74 7.17 -14.25 -1.77
C TRP A 74 6.83 -15.44 -0.87
N ASP A 75 7.56 -16.54 -1.05
CA ASP A 75 7.64 -17.68 -0.15
C ASP A 75 9.09 -17.83 0.39
N ALA A 76 9.35 -18.85 1.20
CA ALA A 76 10.66 -19.06 1.83
C ALA A 76 11.79 -19.32 0.80
N ASP A 77 11.42 -19.82 -0.38
CA ASP A 77 12.34 -20.30 -1.40
C ASP A 77 12.42 -19.33 -2.61
N GLY A 78 11.69 -18.20 -2.59
CA GLY A 78 11.73 -17.19 -3.65
C GLY A 78 10.37 -16.57 -3.97
N PHE A 79 10.19 -16.20 -5.24
CA PHE A 79 9.03 -15.43 -5.71
C PHE A 79 8.13 -16.18 -6.69
N ARG A 80 6.83 -15.93 -6.62
CA ARG A 80 5.77 -16.34 -7.56
C ARG A 80 5.02 -15.10 -8.03
N GLY A 81 4.89 -14.95 -9.35
CA GLY A 81 4.19 -13.80 -9.91
C GLY A 81 3.73 -13.99 -11.34
N VAL A 82 3.21 -12.89 -11.91
CA VAL A 82 2.73 -12.82 -13.29
C VAL A 82 3.55 -11.77 -14.02
N VAL A 83 4.15 -12.17 -15.14
CA VAL A 83 4.77 -11.27 -16.11
C VAL A 83 3.69 -10.83 -17.09
N PRO A 84 3.37 -9.53 -17.19
CA PRO A 84 2.33 -9.06 -18.08
C PRO A 84 2.73 -9.23 -19.56
N ALA A 85 1.75 -9.47 -20.43
CA ALA A 85 1.92 -9.63 -21.88
C ALA A 85 2.73 -8.49 -22.53
N SER A 86 2.47 -7.25 -22.08
CA SER A 86 3.21 -6.06 -22.48
C SER A 86 3.78 -5.34 -21.26
N GLY A 87 4.88 -5.86 -20.74
CA GLY A 87 5.60 -5.20 -19.65
C GLY A 87 6.81 -5.99 -19.14
N ARG A 88 7.37 -5.51 -18.02
CA ARG A 88 8.46 -6.17 -17.30
C ARG A 88 8.08 -6.41 -15.86
N LEU A 89 8.54 -7.52 -15.31
CA LEU A 89 8.44 -7.84 -13.89
C LEU A 89 9.84 -7.81 -13.29
N GLY A 90 10.07 -6.87 -12.37
CA GLY A 90 11.29 -6.81 -11.57
C GLY A 90 11.10 -7.54 -10.25
N VAL A 91 11.99 -8.47 -9.96
CA VAL A 91 12.03 -9.24 -8.71
C VAL A 91 13.38 -8.99 -8.05
N GLY A 92 13.37 -8.51 -6.80
CA GLY A 92 14.60 -8.22 -6.06
C GLY A 92 14.53 -8.73 -4.63
N TYR A 93 15.60 -9.36 -4.15
CA TYR A 93 15.71 -9.87 -2.79
C TYR A 93 17.15 -9.91 -2.30
N ALA A 94 17.32 -10.14 -1.00
CA ALA A 94 18.61 -10.33 -0.36
C ALA A 94 18.79 -11.79 0.05
N CYS A 95 19.99 -12.32 -0.05
CA CYS A 95 20.35 -13.67 0.39
C CYS A 95 21.67 -13.60 1.17
N PRO A 96 21.69 -13.85 2.50
CA PRO A 96 22.92 -13.93 3.25
C PRO A 96 23.60 -15.26 2.92
N VAL A 97 24.55 -15.23 1.99
CA VAL A 97 25.41 -16.36 1.66
C VAL A 97 26.62 -16.28 2.57
N SER A 98 26.79 -17.26 3.45
CA SER A 98 28.06 -17.42 4.16
C SER A 98 29.12 -17.71 3.09
N ALA A 99 30.12 -16.85 2.95
CA ALA A 99 31.25 -17.14 2.08
C ALA A 99 31.77 -18.53 2.46
N SER A 100 31.69 -19.47 1.52
CA SER A 100 32.18 -20.83 1.73
C SER A 100 33.61 -20.73 2.27
N GLU A 101 33.94 -21.53 3.29
CA GLU A 101 35.23 -21.54 3.99
C GLU A 101 36.40 -21.94 3.07
N GLU A 102 36.72 -21.14 2.06
CA GLU A 102 38.04 -21.14 1.45
C GLU A 102 38.93 -20.21 2.27
N ARG A 103 39.77 -20.84 3.10
CA ARG A 103 40.97 -20.37 3.80
C ARG A 103 41.26 -18.85 3.82
N PRO A 104 41.62 -18.30 5.00
CA PRO A 104 41.73 -16.86 5.19
C PRO A 104 42.88 -16.27 4.36
N THR A 105 42.56 -15.47 3.34
CA THR A 105 43.48 -14.42 2.90
C THR A 105 43.28 -13.25 3.85
N ALA A 106 44.24 -13.10 4.77
CA ALA A 106 44.41 -11.90 5.56
C ALA A 106 44.65 -10.70 4.63
N ASP A 107 43.59 -9.95 4.36
CA ASP A 107 43.59 -8.49 4.23
C ASP A 107 42.14 -8.05 3.99
N SER A 108 41.44 -7.65 5.06
CA SER A 108 40.20 -6.88 4.92
C SER A 108 40.58 -5.41 4.76
N ASP A 109 40.82 -5.03 3.51
CA ASP A 109 40.86 -3.63 3.08
C ASP A 109 39.42 -3.07 3.06
N PRO A 110 39.08 -2.05 3.88
CA PRO A 110 37.74 -1.45 3.91
C PRO A 110 37.41 -0.60 2.67
N ALA A 111 38.27 -0.58 1.63
CA ALA A 111 38.04 0.10 0.36
C ALA A 111 37.73 -0.86 -0.81
N ARG A 112 37.22 -2.07 -0.55
CA ARG A 112 36.71 -2.93 -1.64
C ARG A 112 35.43 -2.30 -2.21
N GLU A 113 35.57 -1.60 -3.33
CA GLU A 113 34.43 -1.16 -4.15
C GLU A 113 33.47 -2.35 -4.39
N PRO A 114 32.15 -2.11 -4.41
CA PRO A 114 31.18 -3.18 -4.68
C PRO A 114 31.60 -3.89 -5.95
N SER A 115 31.84 -5.21 -5.84
CA SER A 115 32.10 -6.04 -7.02
C SER A 115 30.98 -5.78 -8.01
N ALA A 116 31.35 -5.37 -9.22
CA ALA A 116 30.42 -5.03 -10.28
C ALA A 116 29.36 -6.12 -10.42
N ALA A 117 28.15 -5.74 -10.83
CA ALA A 117 27.06 -6.66 -11.10
C ALA A 117 27.57 -7.79 -12.02
N GLU A 118 27.80 -8.96 -11.46
CA GLU A 118 28.14 -10.15 -12.23
C GLU A 118 26.82 -10.74 -12.69
N ASP A 119 26.71 -10.96 -14.00
CA ASP A 119 25.64 -11.78 -14.57
C ASP A 119 25.90 -13.22 -14.12
N ASP A 120 25.31 -13.58 -12.99
CA ASP A 120 25.37 -14.92 -12.42
C ASP A 120 24.01 -15.61 -12.64
N PRO A 121 23.84 -16.32 -13.77
CA PRO A 121 22.59 -17.00 -14.09
C PRO A 121 22.33 -18.19 -13.17
N ASP A 122 23.34 -18.71 -12.47
CA ASP A 122 23.22 -19.89 -11.60
C ASP A 122 22.67 -19.53 -10.20
N ALA A 123 22.56 -18.23 -9.87
CA ALA A 123 22.02 -17.76 -8.60
C ALA A 123 20.51 -18.02 -8.44
N VAL A 124 19.77 -18.16 -9.56
CA VAL A 124 18.32 -18.34 -9.58
C VAL A 124 17.87 -19.32 -10.66
N SER A 125 16.82 -20.08 -10.36
CA SER A 125 16.09 -20.84 -11.37
C SER A 125 14.74 -20.20 -11.68
N ILE A 126 14.37 -20.13 -12.96
CA ILE A 126 13.12 -19.52 -13.42
C ILE A 126 12.28 -20.60 -14.11
N ASP A 127 11.13 -20.91 -13.51
CA ASP A 127 10.16 -21.87 -14.06
C ASP A 127 8.91 -21.16 -14.58
N LEU A 128 8.46 -21.57 -15.77
CA LEU A 128 7.29 -21.03 -16.44
C LEU A 128 6.08 -21.92 -16.16
N LEU A 129 5.14 -21.39 -15.38
CA LEU A 129 3.93 -22.11 -14.95
C LEU A 129 2.77 -22.00 -15.97
N GLY A 130 3.08 -21.54 -17.19
CA GLY A 130 2.13 -21.32 -18.28
C GLY A 130 1.33 -20.01 -18.17
N PRO A 131 0.42 -19.75 -19.13
CA PRO A 131 -0.30 -18.49 -19.20
C PRO A 131 -1.22 -18.31 -17.99
N ALA A 132 -1.28 -17.10 -17.45
CA ALA A 132 -2.29 -16.67 -16.50
C ALA A 132 -3.63 -16.59 -17.24
N HIS A 133 -4.29 -17.72 -17.47
CA HIS A 133 -5.66 -17.69 -17.98
C HIS A 133 -6.49 -16.92 -16.94
N GLY A 134 -7.04 -15.79 -17.36
CA GLY A 134 -7.96 -15.00 -16.57
C GLY A 134 -9.10 -15.90 -16.12
N THR A 135 -9.02 -16.40 -14.89
CA THR A 135 -10.21 -16.85 -14.17
C THR A 135 -10.88 -15.60 -13.66
N GLU A 136 -11.37 -14.77 -14.58
CA GLU A 136 -12.65 -14.14 -14.34
C GLU A 136 -13.68 -15.24 -14.56
N ALA A 137 -13.78 -16.13 -13.56
CA ALA A 137 -14.96 -16.95 -13.44
C ALA A 137 -16.13 -15.95 -13.45
N PRO A 138 -17.17 -16.16 -14.27
CA PRO A 138 -18.31 -15.25 -14.28
C PRO A 138 -18.76 -15.10 -12.82
N PRO A 139 -19.18 -13.90 -12.38
CA PRO A 139 -19.56 -13.65 -10.98
C PRO A 139 -20.56 -14.67 -10.44
N ASP A 140 -21.29 -15.32 -11.35
CA ASP A 140 -22.22 -16.42 -11.10
C ASP A 140 -21.56 -17.72 -10.58
N ALA A 141 -20.33 -18.03 -10.97
CA ALA A 141 -19.61 -19.22 -10.49
C ALA A 141 -19.08 -19.04 -9.06
N VAL A 142 -18.61 -17.84 -8.72
CA VAL A 142 -18.20 -17.49 -7.34
C VAL A 142 -19.43 -17.42 -6.44
N ALA A 143 -20.52 -16.80 -6.89
CA ALA A 143 -21.79 -16.77 -6.16
C ALA A 143 -22.40 -18.17 -5.98
N THR A 144 -22.29 -19.05 -6.98
CA THR A 144 -22.73 -20.45 -6.91
C THR A 144 -21.86 -21.25 -5.93
N THR A 145 -20.56 -20.99 -5.87
CA THR A 145 -19.65 -21.65 -4.92
C THR A 145 -19.91 -21.17 -3.49
N ILE A 146 -20.11 -19.87 -3.27
CA ILE A 146 -20.48 -19.31 -1.96
C ILE A 146 -21.84 -19.86 -1.50
N ARG A 147 -22.82 -19.99 -2.41
CA ARG A 147 -24.12 -20.60 -2.12
C ARG A 147 -24.02 -22.09 -1.82
N SER A 148 -23.11 -22.80 -2.49
CA SER A 148 -22.83 -24.23 -2.28
C SER A 148 -22.19 -24.52 -0.91
N LEU A 149 -21.35 -23.61 -0.42
CA LEU A 149 -20.66 -23.77 0.87
C LEU A 149 -21.57 -23.59 2.10
N GLY A 150 -22.80 -23.08 1.92
CA GLY A 150 -23.77 -22.92 3.01
C GLY A 150 -23.29 -21.96 4.12
N ARG A 151 -24.17 -21.65 5.08
CA ARG A 151 -23.71 -20.98 6.32
C ARG A 151 -22.96 -22.02 7.14
N ALA A 152 -21.67 -21.78 7.38
CA ALA A 152 -20.93 -22.54 8.38
C ALA A 152 -21.59 -22.31 9.76
N ALA A 153 -22.37 -23.29 10.22
CA ALA A 153 -22.78 -23.36 11.61
C ALA A 153 -21.62 -23.98 12.40
N PRO A 154 -21.06 -23.30 13.41
CA PRO A 154 -20.12 -23.94 14.31
C PRO A 154 -20.81 -25.16 14.96
N PRO A 155 -20.06 -26.24 15.28
CA PRO A 155 -20.62 -27.39 15.98
C PRO A 155 -21.31 -26.93 17.27
N VAL A 156 -22.46 -27.54 17.58
CA VAL A 156 -23.33 -27.17 18.71
C VAL A 156 -22.64 -27.19 20.08
N ASP A 157 -21.49 -27.86 20.19
CA ASP A 157 -20.65 -27.95 21.38
C ASP A 157 -19.68 -26.76 21.55
N ALA A 158 -19.59 -25.83 20.59
CA ALA A 158 -18.78 -24.61 20.71
C ALA A 158 -19.51 -23.45 21.40
N VAL A 159 -20.78 -23.64 21.76
CA VAL A 159 -21.58 -22.66 22.52
C VAL A 159 -21.65 -23.12 23.97
N PRO A 160 -21.00 -22.43 24.92
CA PRO A 160 -21.21 -22.72 26.33
C PRO A 160 -22.66 -22.41 26.70
N VAL A 161 -23.45 -23.46 26.91
CA VAL A 161 -24.75 -23.38 27.57
C VAL A 161 -24.52 -23.43 29.08
N GLY A 162 -24.64 -22.28 29.74
CA GLY A 162 -24.54 -22.17 31.19
C GLY A 162 -25.19 -20.88 31.68
N ALA A 163 -26.33 -21.05 32.36
CA ALA A 163 -27.23 -20.02 32.83
C ALA A 163 -26.76 -19.34 34.14
N ASP A 164 -27.22 -18.09 34.31
CA ASP A 164 -27.52 -17.35 35.54
C ASP A 164 -26.68 -17.55 36.82
N ALA A 165 -25.95 -16.49 37.20
CA ALA A 165 -26.16 -15.81 38.50
C ALA A 165 -25.22 -14.59 38.63
N GLY A 166 -25.78 -13.42 39.02
CA GLY A 166 -24.99 -12.38 39.72
C GLY A 166 -25.24 -10.93 39.34
N SER A 167 -26.44 -10.41 39.60
CA SER A 167 -26.64 -8.96 39.79
C SER A 167 -26.05 -8.55 41.13
N PHE A 168 -24.99 -7.71 41.14
CA PHE A 168 -24.59 -6.71 42.16
C PHE A 168 -23.42 -5.93 41.53
N GLY A 169 -23.55 -4.67 41.09
CA GLY A 169 -23.56 -3.50 41.95
C GLY A 169 -22.25 -2.71 41.78
N ILE A 170 -22.21 -1.72 40.87
CA ILE A 170 -21.13 -0.74 40.81
C ILE A 170 -21.76 0.64 40.99
N THR A 171 -21.69 1.14 42.22
CA THR A 171 -21.75 2.58 42.49
C THR A 171 -20.39 3.02 43.03
N ALA A 172 -19.82 3.98 42.29
CA ALA A 172 -18.87 5.03 42.69
C ALA A 172 -17.63 4.69 43.52
N ARG A 173 -16.43 4.95 42.95
CA ARG A 173 -15.65 6.16 43.32
C ARG A 173 -14.48 6.44 42.35
N GLU A 174 -14.56 7.62 41.73
CA GLU A 174 -13.42 8.53 41.48
C GLU A 174 -12.38 8.14 40.41
N ALA A 175 -12.76 8.33 39.15
CA ALA A 175 -11.82 8.80 38.14
C ALA A 175 -12.22 10.23 37.79
N THR A 176 -11.35 11.16 38.17
CA THR A 176 -11.37 12.57 37.82
C THR A 176 -11.69 12.73 36.35
N ASP A 177 -12.78 13.42 36.08
CA ASP A 177 -13.14 14.03 34.81
C ASP A 177 -11.95 14.85 34.29
N PRO A 178 -11.24 14.46 33.21
CA PRO A 178 -10.63 15.46 32.37
C PRO A 178 -11.77 16.05 31.54
N SER A 179 -12.30 17.16 32.06
CA SER A 179 -13.08 18.14 31.31
C SER A 179 -12.71 18.04 29.84
N ILE A 180 -13.67 17.64 29.01
CA ILE A 180 -13.66 17.93 27.57
C ILE A 180 -13.83 19.45 27.47
N ASP A 181 -12.80 20.17 27.86
CA ASP A 181 -12.64 21.62 27.74
C ASP A 181 -11.25 21.87 27.16
N ALA A 182 -11.13 21.59 25.87
CA ALA A 182 -10.27 22.34 24.97
C ALA A 182 -10.87 22.22 23.56
N PRO A 183 -10.91 23.31 22.79
CA PRO A 183 -11.87 23.49 21.72
C PRO A 183 -11.64 22.50 20.58
N ASP A 184 -12.73 22.09 19.92
CA ASP A 184 -12.73 21.79 18.49
C ASP A 184 -12.08 22.99 17.78
N ALA A 185 -10.75 23.00 17.71
CA ALA A 185 -10.02 23.90 16.87
C ALA A 185 -10.07 23.24 15.48
N PRO A 186 -10.79 23.83 14.51
CA PRO A 186 -10.88 23.27 13.16
C PRO A 186 -9.54 23.23 12.42
N ASP A 187 -8.46 23.68 13.07
CA ASP A 187 -7.11 23.85 12.52
C ASP A 187 -6.08 22.87 13.13
N ALA A 188 -6.48 21.94 14.00
CA ALA A 188 -5.56 20.96 14.60
C ALA A 188 -5.15 19.87 13.59
N LEU A 189 -3.87 19.52 13.56
CA LEU A 189 -3.38 18.43 12.72
C LEU A 189 -3.76 17.08 13.35
N PRO A 190 -3.93 16.02 12.55
CA PRO A 190 -4.04 14.68 13.08
C PRO A 190 -2.81 14.34 13.93
N ALA A 191 -3.02 13.74 15.11
CA ALA A 191 -1.95 13.44 16.07
C ALA A 191 -0.76 12.66 15.47
N ALA A 192 -1.01 11.74 14.54
CA ALA A 192 0.06 11.00 13.86
C ALA A 192 0.96 11.90 12.98
N ILE A 193 0.40 12.97 12.41
CA ILE A 193 1.17 13.96 11.64
C ILE A 193 1.96 14.85 12.59
N GLU A 194 1.38 15.25 13.73
CA GLU A 194 2.08 16.02 14.76
C GLU A 194 3.27 15.23 15.32
N GLU A 195 3.06 13.99 15.73
CA GLU A 195 4.13 13.10 16.23
C GLU A 195 5.23 12.90 15.20
N TRP A 196 4.87 12.75 13.92
CA TRP A 196 5.85 12.66 12.85
C TRP A 196 6.65 13.95 12.67
N LEU A 197 5.99 15.12 12.69
CA LEU A 197 6.66 16.43 12.58
C LEU A 197 7.58 16.68 13.78
N ASP A 198 7.16 16.35 15.00
CA ASP A 198 7.97 16.47 16.21
C ASP A 198 9.24 15.60 16.13
N ALA A 199 9.13 14.39 15.56
CA ALA A 199 10.28 13.52 15.35
C ALA A 199 11.27 14.09 14.33
N VAL A 200 10.76 14.70 13.25
CA VAL A 200 11.59 15.39 12.24
C VAL A 200 12.26 16.62 12.85
N GLU A 201 11.53 17.46 13.58
CA GLU A 201 12.06 18.65 14.25
C GLU A 201 13.15 18.27 15.25
N SER A 202 12.94 17.19 16.02
CA SER A 202 13.94 16.66 16.95
C SER A 202 15.23 16.23 16.24
N ARG A 203 15.14 15.59 15.06
CA ARG A 203 16.32 15.22 14.26
C ARG A 203 17.04 16.44 13.69
N VAL A 204 16.29 17.40 13.15
CA VAL A 204 16.85 18.65 12.60
C VAL A 204 17.54 19.45 13.71
N GLY A 205 16.87 19.68 14.83
CA GLY A 205 17.45 20.39 15.98
C GLY A 205 18.70 19.70 16.54
N ARG A 206 18.79 18.36 16.45
CA ARG A 206 20.01 17.62 16.79
C ARG A 206 21.15 17.89 15.81
N ALA A 207 20.88 17.88 14.50
CA ALA A 207 21.88 18.20 13.48
C ALA A 207 22.36 19.66 13.57
N GLU A 208 21.46 20.59 13.88
CA GLU A 208 21.78 21.99 14.14
C GLU A 208 22.70 22.14 15.35
N ARG A 209 22.41 21.47 16.47
CA ARG A 209 23.27 21.48 17.66
C ARG A 209 24.69 20.98 17.38
N LEU A 210 24.87 20.07 16.42
CA LEU A 210 26.19 19.54 16.03
C LEU A 210 26.91 20.44 15.02
N THR A 211 26.17 21.24 14.27
CA THR A 211 26.72 22.11 13.24
C THR A 211 27.50 23.26 13.88
N GLY A 212 28.83 23.21 13.79
CA GLY A 212 29.72 24.19 14.40
C GLY A 212 29.97 23.99 15.90
N ALA A 213 29.55 22.86 16.46
CA ALA A 213 29.77 22.53 17.87
C ALA A 213 31.25 22.36 18.19
N SER A 214 31.65 22.80 19.39
CA SER A 214 32.91 22.38 19.97
C SER A 214 32.90 20.89 20.32
N ALA A 215 34.07 20.28 20.49
CA ALA A 215 34.18 18.86 20.85
C ALA A 215 33.44 18.51 22.16
N ALA A 216 33.39 19.43 23.13
CA ALA A 216 32.66 19.24 24.38
C ALA A 216 31.14 19.22 24.16
N GLU A 217 30.62 20.11 23.32
CA GLU A 217 29.19 20.17 22.98
C GLU A 217 28.77 18.97 22.14
N ALA A 218 29.58 18.56 21.16
CA ALA A 218 29.33 17.36 20.37
C ALA A 218 29.28 16.10 21.24
N THR A 219 30.14 16.01 22.25
CA THR A 219 30.13 14.90 23.22
C THR A 219 28.87 14.91 24.08
N ALA A 220 28.39 16.08 24.50
CA ALA A 220 27.13 16.18 25.25
C ALA A 220 25.93 15.71 24.42
N VAL A 221 25.88 16.08 23.13
CA VAL A 221 24.83 15.62 22.20
C VAL A 221 24.91 14.10 21.96
N LEU A 222 26.12 13.54 21.86
CA LEU A 222 26.33 12.09 21.75
C LEU A 222 25.76 11.34 22.95
N VAL A 223 26.01 11.82 24.17
CA VAL A 223 25.50 11.21 25.40
C VAL A 223 23.97 11.29 25.47
N ASP A 224 23.40 12.46 25.16
CA ASP A 224 21.95 12.70 25.10
C ASP A 224 21.25 11.79 24.07
N SER A 225 21.94 11.48 22.97
CA SER A 225 21.39 10.68 21.86
C SER A 225 21.57 9.17 22.01
N GLY A 226 22.22 8.69 23.08
CA GLY A 226 22.46 7.27 23.30
C GLY A 226 23.67 6.69 22.56
N GLY A 227 24.60 7.53 22.10
CA GLY A 227 25.89 7.13 21.53
C GLY A 227 26.07 7.45 20.04
N ILE A 228 27.18 6.99 19.48
CA ILE A 228 27.61 7.33 18.12
C ILE A 228 26.78 6.64 17.03
N ASP A 229 26.27 5.44 17.31
CA ASP A 229 25.43 4.69 16.36
C ASP A 229 24.13 5.45 16.06
N ALA A 230 23.59 6.19 17.03
CA ALA A 230 22.41 7.02 16.85
C ALA A 230 22.67 8.28 16.00
N LEU A 231 23.92 8.74 15.92
CA LEU A 231 24.33 9.88 15.09
C LEU A 231 24.89 9.48 13.73
N ALA A 232 25.34 8.23 13.57
CA ALA A 232 25.98 7.73 12.36
C ALA A 232 25.12 7.90 11.10
N HIS A 233 23.80 7.82 11.26
CA HIS A 233 22.82 7.98 10.17
C HIS A 233 22.06 9.31 10.20
N LEU A 234 22.49 10.25 11.05
CA LEU A 234 21.80 11.54 11.21
C LEU A 234 21.81 12.37 9.91
N PRO A 235 22.93 12.52 9.19
CA PRO A 235 22.95 13.30 7.94
C PRO A 235 22.01 12.73 6.87
N GLU A 236 22.00 11.41 6.69
CA GLU A 236 21.12 10.73 5.73
C GLU A 236 19.65 10.87 6.15
N SER A 237 19.38 10.76 7.46
CA SER A 237 18.03 10.94 7.99
C SER A 237 17.51 12.35 7.76
N VAL A 238 18.34 13.39 7.97
CA VAL A 238 17.95 14.78 7.72
C VAL A 238 17.71 15.04 6.23
N ALA A 239 18.55 14.50 5.33
CA ALA A 239 18.35 14.61 3.89
C ALA A 239 17.08 13.89 3.41
N ALA A 240 16.76 12.73 4.01
CA ALA A 240 15.53 12.00 3.76
C ALA A 240 14.30 12.75 4.27
N ASP A 241 14.38 13.34 5.47
CA ASP A 241 13.33 14.17 6.05
C ASP A 241 13.07 15.42 5.17
N GLU A 242 14.12 16.09 4.68
CA GLU A 242 13.99 17.23 3.76
C GLU A 242 13.26 16.84 2.46
N SER A 243 13.66 15.72 1.87
CA SER A 243 13.05 15.20 0.65
C SER A 243 11.57 14.84 0.86
N THR A 244 11.27 14.22 2.01
CA THR A 244 9.92 13.83 2.39
C THR A 244 9.03 15.05 2.64
N LEU A 245 9.51 16.04 3.40
CA LEU A 245 8.79 17.30 3.64
C LEU A 245 8.49 18.04 2.33
N ARG A 246 9.44 18.07 1.40
CA ARG A 246 9.23 18.69 0.07
C ARG A 246 8.14 17.95 -0.72
N ALA A 247 8.13 16.62 -0.69
CA ALA A 247 7.11 15.80 -1.35
C ALA A 247 5.72 16.00 -0.71
N VAL A 248 5.63 16.00 0.62
CA VAL A 248 4.39 16.25 1.38
C VAL A 248 3.86 17.64 1.04
N ARG A 249 4.70 18.67 1.07
CA ARG A 249 4.31 20.04 0.70
C ARG A 249 3.73 20.09 -0.71
N ALA A 250 4.40 19.51 -1.70
CA ALA A 250 3.92 19.49 -3.08
C ALA A 250 2.54 18.83 -3.19
N ARG A 251 2.35 17.69 -2.52
CA ARG A 251 1.09 16.95 -2.54
C ARG A 251 -0.05 17.70 -1.85
N VAL A 252 0.22 18.31 -0.70
CA VAL A 252 -0.78 19.11 0.04
C VAL A 252 -1.18 20.35 -0.77
N SER A 253 -0.22 21.04 -1.41
CA SER A 253 -0.54 22.17 -2.29
C SER A 253 -1.42 21.77 -3.46
N GLU A 254 -1.07 20.69 -4.17
CA GLU A 254 -1.87 20.17 -5.28
C GLU A 254 -3.29 19.77 -4.83
N LEU A 255 -3.41 19.17 -3.64
CA LEU A 255 -4.70 18.79 -3.07
C LEU A 255 -5.53 20.03 -2.68
N ALA A 256 -4.91 21.05 -2.08
CA ALA A 256 -5.55 22.29 -1.72
C ALA A 256 -6.06 23.05 -2.96
N GLU A 257 -5.26 23.11 -4.03
CA GLU A 257 -5.67 23.71 -5.31
C GLU A 257 -6.86 22.95 -5.93
N ARG A 258 -6.81 21.62 -5.95
CA ARG A 258 -7.93 20.80 -6.45
C ARG A 258 -9.20 20.98 -5.62
N ALA A 259 -9.07 21.05 -4.30
CA ALA A 259 -10.19 21.29 -3.40
C ALA A 259 -10.80 22.68 -3.63
N ALA A 260 -9.97 23.72 -3.80
CA ALA A 260 -10.43 25.07 -4.11
C ALA A 260 -11.12 25.17 -5.47
N ALA A 261 -10.68 24.39 -6.46
CA ALA A 261 -11.30 24.32 -7.78
C ALA A 261 -12.61 23.51 -7.81
N THR A 262 -12.87 22.67 -6.80
CA THR A 262 -14.03 21.77 -6.77
C THR A 262 -15.16 22.39 -5.95
N ASP A 263 -16.25 22.81 -6.60
CA ASP A 263 -17.47 23.23 -5.91
C ASP A 263 -18.59 22.18 -6.03
N ALA A 264 -18.75 21.36 -4.99
CA ALA A 264 -19.80 20.34 -4.93
C ALA A 264 -21.15 20.89 -4.44
N ARG A 265 -21.20 22.12 -3.91
CA ARG A 265 -22.42 22.69 -3.30
C ARG A 265 -23.61 22.73 -4.27
N PRO A 266 -23.46 23.08 -5.56
CA PRO A 266 -24.58 23.11 -6.50
C PRO A 266 -25.19 21.72 -6.75
N VAL A 267 -24.36 20.68 -6.86
CA VAL A 267 -24.81 19.30 -7.10
C VAL A 267 -25.52 18.75 -5.87
N VAL A 268 -24.93 18.93 -4.68
CA VAL A 268 -25.54 18.53 -3.40
C VAL A 268 -26.86 19.26 -3.16
N SER A 269 -26.94 20.55 -3.49
CA SER A 269 -28.19 21.33 -3.39
C SER A 269 -29.26 20.82 -4.35
N SER A 270 -28.89 20.45 -5.57
CA SER A 270 -29.81 19.91 -6.58
C SER A 270 -30.36 18.53 -6.19
N LEU A 271 -29.50 17.63 -5.69
CA LEU A 271 -29.90 16.32 -5.17
C LEU A 271 -30.81 16.46 -3.94
N SER A 272 -30.47 17.38 -3.02
CA SER A 272 -31.28 17.66 -1.83
C SER A 272 -32.67 18.20 -2.21
N ALA A 273 -32.75 19.08 -3.20
CA ALA A 273 -34.01 19.63 -3.70
C ALA A 273 -34.86 18.55 -4.42
N ALA A 274 -34.22 17.65 -5.19
CA ALA A 274 -34.90 16.53 -5.82
C ALA A 274 -35.49 15.56 -4.79
N ALA A 275 -34.71 15.18 -3.76
CA ALA A 275 -35.17 14.32 -2.67
C ALA A 275 -36.32 14.94 -1.86
N GLN A 276 -36.34 16.28 -1.70
CA GLN A 276 -37.44 17.00 -1.05
C GLN A 276 -38.71 17.00 -1.90
N ARG A 277 -38.60 17.12 -3.24
CA ARG A 277 -39.75 17.02 -4.15
C ARG A 277 -40.38 15.63 -4.14
N GLU A 278 -39.57 14.57 -4.22
CA GLU A 278 -40.07 13.18 -4.18
C GLU A 278 -40.85 12.88 -2.88
N ARG A 279 -40.36 13.36 -1.72
CA ARG A 279 -41.11 13.21 -0.45
C ARG A 279 -42.42 13.99 -0.43
N PHE A 280 -42.47 15.15 -1.10
CA PHE A 280 -43.68 15.95 -1.18
C PHE A 280 -44.72 15.32 -2.13
N ASP A 281 -44.25 14.73 -3.24
CA ASP A 281 -45.10 14.00 -4.19
C ASP A 281 -45.64 12.69 -3.58
N ASP A 282 -44.85 11.95 -2.78
CA ASP A 282 -45.32 10.76 -2.07
C ASP A 282 -46.35 11.09 -0.97
N ALA A 283 -46.17 12.20 -0.26
CA ALA A 283 -47.14 12.68 0.74
C ALA A 283 -48.47 13.16 0.12
N THR A 284 -48.43 13.73 -1.08
CA THR A 284 -49.66 14.15 -1.80
C THR A 284 -50.39 12.96 -2.42
N LEU A 285 -49.68 11.93 -2.89
CA LEU A 285 -50.30 10.67 -3.32
C LEU A 285 -50.90 9.86 -2.14
N SER A 286 -50.28 9.89 -0.96
CA SER A 286 -50.82 9.25 0.25
C SER A 286 -52.00 10.03 0.88
N GLY A 287 -52.09 11.35 0.67
CA GLY A 287 -53.19 12.20 1.14
C GLY A 287 -54.42 12.26 0.21
N GLY A 288 -54.26 11.89 -1.07
CA GLY A 288 -55.30 11.99 -2.10
C GLY A 288 -56.45 10.98 -1.98
N ASP A 289 -56.25 9.85 -1.28
CA ASP A 289 -57.25 8.78 -1.18
C ASP A 289 -58.31 9.02 -0.08
N ARG A 290 -58.35 10.20 0.53
CA ARG A 290 -59.35 10.56 1.56
C ARG A 290 -60.42 11.56 1.12
N CYS A 291 -60.47 11.95 -0.15
CA CYS A 291 -61.46 12.89 -0.70
C CYS A 291 -62.26 12.30 -1.86
N ALA A 292 -62.89 11.13 -1.65
CA ALA A 292 -63.99 10.66 -2.49
C ALA A 292 -65.22 10.44 -1.61
N GLY A 293 -66.02 11.49 -1.38
CA GLY A 293 -67.23 11.35 -0.57
C GLY A 293 -67.96 12.64 -0.18
N PHE A 294 -68.26 13.54 -1.12
CA PHE A 294 -69.43 14.42 -0.96
C PHE A 294 -69.97 14.87 -2.32
N GLN A 295 -70.93 14.13 -2.85
CA GLN A 295 -71.83 14.60 -3.89
C GLN A 295 -73.17 15.01 -3.26
N SER A 296 -73.88 15.91 -3.97
CA SER A 296 -75.29 16.30 -3.80
C SER A 296 -75.51 17.46 -2.81
N ASN A 297 -76.24 18.53 -3.10
CA ASN A 297 -77.32 18.78 -4.07
C ASN A 297 -77.56 20.31 -4.14
N GLY A 298 -78.11 20.86 -5.22
CA GLY A 298 -78.74 22.20 -5.13
C GLY A 298 -78.72 23.08 -6.36
N ASP A 299 -79.59 22.73 -7.30
CA ASP A 299 -80.14 23.56 -8.37
C ASP A 299 -80.65 24.94 -7.90
N ARG A 300 -80.35 26.02 -8.65
CA ARG A 300 -81.26 27.16 -8.86
C ARG A 300 -80.77 28.10 -9.99
N SER A 301 -81.45 27.96 -11.11
CA SER A 301 -81.64 28.97 -12.16
C SER A 301 -82.34 30.23 -11.64
N VAL A 302 -81.90 31.44 -12.04
CA VAL A 302 -82.71 32.45 -12.77
C VAL A 302 -81.87 33.63 -13.27
N ASP A 303 -82.21 34.04 -14.49
CA ASP A 303 -81.73 35.14 -15.33
C ASP A 303 -81.82 36.57 -14.75
N PHE A 304 -80.98 37.51 -15.23
CA PHE A 304 -81.38 38.60 -16.18
C PHE A 304 -80.35 39.76 -16.29
N ARG A 305 -80.14 40.18 -17.56
CA ARG A 305 -79.87 41.55 -18.10
C ARG A 305 -78.49 42.22 -18.00
N SER A 306 -77.81 42.21 -19.15
CA SER A 306 -77.45 43.36 -20.01
C SER A 306 -77.14 44.74 -19.40
N ASN A 307 -75.92 45.22 -19.65
CA ASN A 307 -75.57 46.46 -20.38
C ASN A 307 -74.02 46.47 -20.52
N GLY A 308 -73.35 46.74 -21.63
CA GLY A 308 -73.68 47.64 -22.74
C GLY A 308 -72.87 48.93 -22.61
N ALA A 309 -71.99 49.19 -23.58
CA ALA A 309 -71.32 50.45 -23.95
C ALA A 309 -70.04 50.84 -23.16
N ASP A 310 -68.88 50.81 -23.82
CA ASP A 310 -68.16 51.94 -24.47
C ASP A 310 -67.33 52.73 -23.44
N ARG A 311 -66.04 53.04 -23.65
CA ARG A 311 -65.34 53.42 -24.88
C ARG A 311 -63.83 53.29 -24.68
#